data_AF-A0A2D6SZ85-F1
#
_entry.id   AF-A0A2D6SZ85-F1
#
_cell.length_a   1.000
_cell.length_b   1.000
_cell.length_c   1.000
_cell.angle_alpha   90.00
_cell.angle_beta   90.00
_cell.angle_gamma   90.00
#
_symmetry.space_group_name_H-M   'P 1'
#
loop_
_entity.id
_entity.type
_entity.pdbx_description
1 polymer ?
#
loop_
_entity_poly.entity_id
_entity_poly.type
_entity_poly.pdbx_seq_one_letter_code
_entity_poly.pdbx_strand_id
1 'polypeptide(L)'
;MRSVLMLVCLSAALTALFTNAVHGQGRSIEGPVADTELKSTGDLLRGFDDAELTELRKVIPQRPELKLREASPRLAQVSGSVFEDRNGNGTRDAGEPGLADVSVTDGERVLRTDNDGGFRFQIRFDENPHHRFVVVTRPTGFRPTRGFFTRIPFDESRGEYSVDFGLVRDPASAKREFWFMTASDSQFTNIEQMIPIAKDYAQVTSAPAIPRLGKPAFLVTAGDLTMNGTQYEWDMYDYIRGMSKIPVYEGFGGHDGNCLDPRCTVNFEQRIGPPYYSWDYGGVHFVQIVYETGYLRAPARERQSDWLR
;
A
#
# COMPACT_ATOMS: atom_id res chain seq x y z
N MET A 1 31.37 20.05 8.20
CA MET A 1 30.55 19.87 9.42
C MET A 1 29.88 21.19 9.78
N ARG A 2 28.56 21.27 9.54
CA ARG A 2 27.53 22.04 10.26
C ARG A 2 26.29 22.01 9.37
N SER A 3 25.44 21.04 9.64
CA SER A 3 24.10 20.93 9.05
C SER A 3 23.23 22.00 9.69
N VAL A 4 22.65 22.88 8.88
CA VAL A 4 21.64 23.85 9.30
C VAL A 4 20.29 23.28 8.90
N LEU A 5 19.53 22.85 9.90
CA LEU A 5 18.12 22.49 9.80
C LEU A 5 17.34 23.81 9.67
N MET A 6 16.76 24.09 8.50
CA MET A 6 15.97 25.30 8.28
C MET A 6 14.49 24.92 8.19
N LEU A 7 13.79 25.18 9.29
CA LEU A 7 12.33 25.15 9.39
C LEU A 7 11.80 26.44 8.76
N VAL A 8 10.96 26.37 7.73
CA VAL A 8 10.30 27.54 7.15
C VAL A 8 8.79 27.33 7.16
N CYS A 9 8.13 28.18 7.93
CA CYS A 9 6.69 28.40 7.95
C CYS A 9 6.28 29.47 6.91
N LEU A 10 5.22 29.25 6.13
CA LEU A 10 4.43 30.32 5.51
C LEU A 10 3.07 29.83 4.96
N SER A 11 2.03 30.62 5.23
CA SER A 11 0.61 30.41 4.86
C SER A 11 0.24 30.89 3.45
N ALA A 12 -0.74 30.24 2.80
CA ALA A 12 -1.99 30.83 2.27
C ALA A 12 -2.71 29.88 1.28
N ALA A 13 -4.04 30.06 1.20
CA ALA A 13 -5.08 29.24 0.58
C ALA A 13 -5.05 29.15 -0.97
N LEU A 14 -5.58 28.06 -1.56
CA LEU A 14 -6.85 27.99 -2.33
C LEU A 14 -7.06 26.60 -2.99
N THR A 15 -8.34 26.22 -3.12
CA THR A 15 -9.02 25.10 -3.81
C THR A 15 -8.31 24.34 -4.95
N ALA A 16 -8.42 22.99 -4.96
CA ALA A 16 -9.15 22.19 -5.96
C ALA A 16 -8.91 20.66 -5.87
N LEU A 17 -10.03 19.91 -5.91
CA LEU A 17 -10.28 18.62 -6.60
C LEU A 17 -9.13 17.61 -6.76
N PHE A 18 -9.12 16.55 -5.93
CA PHE A 18 -8.67 15.20 -6.31
C PHE A 18 -9.38 14.17 -5.43
N THR A 19 -10.18 13.27 -6.03
CA THR A 19 -10.68 12.06 -5.35
C THR A 19 -10.09 10.80 -5.97
N ASN A 20 -9.64 9.96 -5.06
CA ASN A 20 -8.76 8.82 -5.20
C ASN A 20 -9.41 7.54 -5.74
N ALA A 21 -8.52 6.71 -6.30
CA ALA A 21 -8.35 5.27 -6.09
C ALA A 21 -9.55 4.42 -5.64
N VAL A 22 -9.76 3.35 -6.42
CA VAL A 22 -10.81 2.35 -6.26
C VAL A 22 -10.67 1.57 -4.95
N HIS A 23 -11.77 1.59 -4.21
CA HIS A 23 -12.03 0.96 -2.92
C HIS A 23 -12.15 -0.57 -3.01
N GLY A 24 -11.57 -1.28 -2.04
CA GLY A 24 -12.26 -2.41 -1.41
C GLY A 24 -13.30 -1.83 -0.43
N GLN A 25 -14.51 -2.40 -0.37
CA GLN A 25 -15.62 -1.84 0.40
C GLN A 25 -15.27 -1.60 1.89
N GLY A 26 -14.87 -0.37 2.19
CA GLY A 26 -14.78 0.23 3.51
C GLY A 26 -15.32 1.65 3.38
N ARG A 27 -16.24 2.05 4.26
CA ARG A 27 -16.81 3.40 4.26
C ARG A 27 -15.68 4.43 4.37
N SER A 28 -15.59 5.35 3.42
CA SER A 28 -14.77 6.56 3.55
C SER A 28 -15.29 7.37 4.74
N ILE A 29 -14.48 7.49 5.80
CA ILE A 29 -14.74 8.45 6.87
C ILE A 29 -14.27 9.79 6.33
N GLU A 30 -15.19 10.54 5.72
CA GLU A 30 -14.94 11.92 5.34
C GLU A 30 -14.88 12.79 6.59
N GLY A 31 -13.68 13.25 6.93
CA GLY A 31 -13.44 14.35 7.86
C GLY A 31 -12.03 14.90 7.61
N PRO A 32 -11.87 16.14 7.11
CA PRO A 32 -10.54 16.69 6.86
C PRO A 32 -9.88 17.04 8.19
N VAL A 33 -8.78 16.36 8.54
CA VAL A 33 -7.76 17.01 9.38
C VAL A 33 -7.26 18.19 8.56
N ALA A 34 -7.50 19.39 9.07
CA ALA A 34 -7.14 20.62 8.38
C ALA A 34 -5.63 20.63 8.13
N ASP A 35 -5.25 20.86 6.87
CA ASP A 35 -3.86 21.10 6.46
C ASP A 35 -3.44 22.52 6.87
N THR A 36 -3.50 22.77 8.18
CA THR A 36 -3.13 24.04 8.79
C THR A 36 -1.77 23.89 9.44
N GLU A 37 -0.94 24.88 9.19
CA GLU A 37 0.35 25.07 9.84
C GLU A 37 0.17 25.09 11.37
N LEU A 38 0.76 24.11 12.06
CA LEU A 38 0.67 23.96 13.51
C LEU A 38 1.55 25.03 14.19
N LYS A 39 0.94 25.98 14.89
CA LYS A 39 1.66 27.14 15.48
C LYS A 39 1.56 27.23 16.99
N SER A 40 0.48 26.70 17.57
CA SER A 40 0.23 26.75 19.01
C SER A 40 0.78 25.51 19.71
N THR A 41 1.05 25.61 21.03
CA THR A 41 1.39 24.43 21.85
C THR A 41 0.28 23.38 21.80
N GLY A 42 -1.00 23.78 21.70
CA GLY A 42 -2.11 22.85 21.51
C GLY A 42 -2.06 22.12 20.17
N ASP A 43 -1.67 22.83 19.10
CA ASP A 43 -1.50 22.27 17.75
C ASP A 43 -0.34 21.27 17.74
N LEU A 44 0.75 21.59 18.44
CA LEU A 44 1.96 20.78 18.53
C LEU A 44 1.83 19.59 19.49
N LEU A 45 0.94 19.68 20.49
CA LEU A 45 0.63 18.58 21.41
C LEU A 45 -0.25 17.51 20.73
N ARG A 46 -0.79 17.78 19.53
CA ARG A 46 -1.52 16.83 18.67
C ARG A 46 -2.61 16.03 19.39
N GLY A 47 -3.25 16.67 20.36
CA GLY A 47 -4.37 16.10 21.10
C GLY A 47 -5.60 15.90 20.22
N PHE A 48 -6.56 15.16 20.76
CA PHE A 48 -7.93 15.06 20.28
C PHE A 48 -8.85 15.70 21.31
N ASP A 49 -10.01 16.17 20.88
CA ASP A 49 -11.07 16.50 21.82
C ASP A 49 -11.93 15.25 22.11
N ASP A 50 -12.71 15.32 23.19
CA ASP A 50 -13.57 14.21 23.60
C ASP A 50 -14.60 13.83 22.53
N ALA A 51 -14.97 14.75 21.64
CA ALA A 51 -15.91 14.50 20.56
C ALA A 51 -15.28 13.67 19.44
N GLU A 52 -14.07 14.02 19.00
CA GLU A 52 -13.26 13.28 18.03
C GLU A 52 -13.00 11.85 18.51
N LEU A 53 -12.55 11.70 19.77
CA LEU A 53 -12.33 10.37 20.36
C LEU A 53 -13.62 9.56 20.45
N THR A 54 -14.72 10.18 20.87
CA THR A 54 -16.02 9.52 20.97
C THR A 54 -16.51 9.06 19.61
N GLU A 55 -16.31 9.86 18.57
CA GLU A 55 -16.73 9.50 17.22
C GLU A 55 -15.87 8.38 16.64
N LEU A 56 -14.55 8.47 16.74
CA LEU A 56 -13.65 7.43 16.22
C LEU A 56 -13.86 6.07 16.90
N ARG A 57 -14.19 6.05 18.20
CA ARG A 57 -14.58 4.81 18.91
C ARG A 57 -15.87 4.17 18.36
N LYS A 58 -16.78 4.96 17.78
CA LYS A 58 -17.99 4.41 17.13
C LYS A 58 -17.67 3.90 15.73
N VAL A 59 -16.85 4.62 14.97
CA VAL A 59 -16.58 4.27 13.58
C VAL A 59 -15.58 3.12 13.46
N ILE A 60 -14.64 3.02 14.41
CA ILE A 60 -13.66 1.95 14.53
C ILE A 60 -13.93 1.21 15.85
N PRO A 61 -15.02 0.42 15.95
CA PRO A 61 -15.33 -0.28 17.17
C PRO A 61 -14.34 -1.43 17.39
N GLN A 62 -13.93 -1.62 18.64
CA GLN A 62 -13.14 -2.79 19.01
C GLN A 62 -13.91 -4.07 18.66
N ARG A 63 -13.22 -5.01 18.03
CA ARG A 63 -13.81 -6.29 17.63
C ARG A 63 -12.85 -7.46 17.86
N PRO A 64 -13.38 -8.66 18.13
CA PRO A 64 -12.54 -9.85 18.25
C PRO A 64 -11.92 -10.23 16.90
N GLU A 65 -10.80 -10.94 16.97
CA GLU A 65 -10.14 -11.49 15.79
C GLU A 65 -11.01 -12.57 15.15
N LEU A 66 -11.29 -12.42 13.85
CA LEU A 66 -12.11 -13.39 13.10
C LEU A 66 -11.38 -14.72 12.99
N LYS A 67 -12.06 -15.85 13.22
CA LYS A 67 -11.47 -17.20 13.03
C LYS A 67 -10.86 -17.34 11.62
N LEU A 68 -9.65 -17.87 11.56
CA LEU A 68 -8.96 -18.10 10.30
C LEU A 68 -9.70 -19.16 9.48
N ARG A 69 -9.94 -18.86 8.20
CA ARG A 69 -10.58 -19.78 7.26
C ARG A 69 -9.57 -20.88 6.86
N GLU A 70 -10.10 -22.04 6.48
CA GLU A 70 -9.28 -23.15 6.01
C GLU A 70 -8.81 -22.88 4.58
N ALA A 71 -7.58 -23.32 4.27
CA ALA A 71 -7.07 -23.21 2.91
C ALA A 71 -7.73 -24.22 1.97
N SER A 72 -7.84 -23.83 0.70
CA SER A 72 -8.31 -24.70 -0.37
C SER A 72 -7.14 -25.01 -1.32
N PRO A 73 -6.41 -26.12 -1.09
CA PRO A 73 -5.30 -26.54 -1.94
C PRO A 73 -5.79 -26.76 -3.38
N ARG A 74 -5.15 -26.08 -4.33
CA ARG A 74 -5.53 -26.13 -5.75
C ARG A 74 -4.44 -25.59 -6.66
N LEU A 75 -4.64 -25.79 -7.95
CA LEU A 75 -3.96 -25.04 -8.99
C LEU A 75 -4.92 -23.98 -9.53
N ALA A 76 -4.48 -22.73 -9.58
CA ALA A 76 -5.23 -21.63 -10.17
C ALA A 76 -4.50 -21.08 -11.39
N GLN A 77 -5.18 -20.94 -12.51
CA GLN A 77 -4.70 -20.22 -13.68
C GLN A 77 -5.09 -18.75 -13.54
N VAL A 78 -4.11 -17.86 -13.71
CA VAL A 78 -4.35 -16.41 -13.72
C VAL A 78 -3.82 -15.86 -15.03
N SER A 79 -4.64 -15.11 -15.75
CA SER A 79 -4.22 -14.44 -16.98
C SER A 79 -4.85 -13.06 -17.09
N GLY A 80 -4.22 -12.20 -17.87
CA GLY A 80 -4.81 -10.94 -18.26
C GLY A 80 -3.76 -10.05 -18.90
N SER A 81 -3.94 -8.73 -18.79
CA SER A 81 -3.14 -7.78 -19.55
C SER A 81 -2.75 -6.52 -18.77
N VAL A 82 -1.63 -5.92 -19.15
CA VAL A 82 -1.24 -4.56 -18.77
C VAL A 82 -1.45 -3.66 -19.97
N PHE A 83 -2.09 -2.50 -19.79
CA PHE A 83 -2.42 -1.59 -20.89
C PHE A 83 -2.26 -0.12 -20.50
N GLU A 84 -2.05 0.72 -21.50
CA GLU A 84 -2.05 2.18 -21.33
C GLU A 84 -3.50 2.66 -21.25
N ASP A 85 -3.96 2.90 -20.03
CA ASP A 85 -5.27 3.44 -19.73
C ASP A 85 -5.23 4.96 -19.92
N ARG A 86 -5.70 5.42 -21.08
CA ARG A 86 -5.54 6.81 -21.52
C ARG A 86 -6.59 7.71 -20.89
N ASN A 87 -7.76 7.16 -20.58
CA ASN A 87 -8.85 7.91 -19.96
C ASN A 87 -8.90 7.76 -18.43
N GLY A 88 -8.12 6.84 -17.86
CA GLY A 88 -8.00 6.61 -16.42
C GLY A 88 -9.23 5.95 -15.81
N ASN A 89 -10.02 5.19 -16.57
CA ASN A 89 -11.24 4.55 -16.06
C ASN A 89 -10.97 3.14 -15.48
N GLY A 90 -9.80 2.56 -15.72
CA GLY A 90 -9.34 1.27 -15.24
C GLY A 90 -9.85 0.06 -16.04
N THR A 91 -10.41 0.27 -17.22
CA THR A 91 -10.90 -0.76 -18.13
C THR A 91 -10.26 -0.54 -19.49
N ARG A 92 -9.81 -1.61 -20.16
CA ARG A 92 -9.18 -1.48 -21.48
C ARG A 92 -10.21 -1.15 -22.55
N ASP A 93 -10.18 0.08 -23.04
CA ASP A 93 -11.07 0.57 -24.09
C ASP A 93 -10.48 0.41 -25.50
N ALA A 94 -11.34 0.58 -26.51
CA ALA A 94 -10.89 0.58 -27.91
C ALA A 94 -9.86 1.70 -28.16
N GLY A 95 -8.69 1.32 -28.68
CA GLY A 95 -7.58 2.25 -28.93
C GLY A 95 -6.60 2.40 -27.77
N GLU A 96 -6.82 1.70 -26.65
CA GLU A 96 -5.87 1.60 -25.55
C GLU A 96 -4.91 0.42 -25.79
N PRO A 97 -3.63 0.71 -26.08
CA PRO A 97 -2.66 -0.32 -26.43
C PRO A 97 -2.28 -1.14 -25.20
N GLY A 98 -1.97 -2.41 -25.42
CA GLY A 98 -1.25 -3.21 -24.44
C GLY A 98 0.15 -2.65 -24.21
N LEU A 99 0.69 -2.83 -23.01
CA LEU A 99 2.03 -2.42 -22.65
C LEU A 99 2.93 -3.65 -22.60
N ALA A 100 3.84 -3.75 -23.57
CA ALA A 100 4.85 -4.79 -23.64
C ALA A 100 6.00 -4.55 -22.66
N ASP A 101 6.70 -5.63 -22.29
CA ASP A 101 7.89 -5.61 -21.45
C ASP A 101 7.69 -5.01 -20.04
N VAL A 102 6.45 -5.01 -19.53
CA VAL A 102 6.14 -4.64 -18.14
C VAL A 102 6.30 -5.87 -17.25
N SER A 103 7.00 -5.71 -16.12
CA SER A 103 7.15 -6.78 -15.13
C SER A 103 5.84 -7.04 -14.38
N VAL A 104 5.42 -8.31 -14.35
CA VAL A 104 4.31 -8.83 -13.55
C VAL A 104 4.80 -10.04 -12.78
N THR A 105 4.34 -10.23 -11.54
CA THR A 105 4.74 -11.37 -10.70
C THR A 105 3.56 -12.03 -9.99
N ASP A 106 3.64 -13.33 -9.74
CA ASP A 106 2.75 -14.08 -8.84
C ASP A 106 3.29 -14.23 -7.39
N GLY A 107 4.29 -13.40 -7.04
CA GLY A 107 5.02 -13.45 -5.78
C GLY A 107 6.08 -14.55 -5.72
N GLU A 108 6.39 -15.20 -6.84
CA GLU A 108 7.43 -16.24 -6.93
C GLU A 108 8.19 -16.12 -8.24
N ARG A 109 7.48 -15.95 -9.36
CA ARG A 109 8.04 -15.76 -10.69
C ARG A 109 7.80 -14.33 -11.15
N VAL A 110 8.75 -13.77 -11.90
CA VAL A 110 8.58 -12.50 -12.60
C VAL A 110 8.53 -12.78 -14.10
N LEU A 111 7.49 -12.29 -14.77
CA LEU A 111 7.32 -12.35 -16.22
C LEU A 111 7.30 -10.94 -16.80
N ARG A 112 7.68 -10.83 -18.07
CA ARG A 112 7.46 -9.64 -18.89
C ARG A 112 6.22 -9.84 -19.73
N THR A 113 5.38 -8.82 -19.82
CA THR A 113 4.20 -8.86 -20.70
C THR A 113 4.60 -8.97 -22.17
N ASP A 114 3.78 -9.65 -22.96
CA ASP A 114 3.96 -9.77 -24.41
C ASP A 114 3.64 -8.47 -25.16
N ASN A 115 3.76 -8.49 -26.49
CA ASN A 115 3.52 -7.32 -27.36
C ASN A 115 2.12 -6.69 -27.21
N ASP A 116 1.12 -7.46 -26.79
CA ASP A 116 -0.26 -7.03 -26.57
C ASP A 116 -0.57 -6.76 -25.09
N GLY A 117 0.47 -6.78 -24.24
CA GLY A 117 0.40 -6.58 -22.80
C GLY A 117 0.01 -7.82 -22.01
N GLY A 118 -0.10 -8.99 -22.64
CA GLY A 118 -0.59 -10.23 -22.04
C GLY A 118 0.39 -10.90 -21.09
N PHE A 119 -0.14 -11.58 -20.07
CA PHE A 119 0.60 -12.47 -19.17
C PHE A 119 -0.26 -13.65 -18.69
N ARG A 120 0.41 -14.71 -18.22
CA ARG A 120 -0.25 -15.89 -17.63
C ARG A 120 0.61 -16.54 -16.55
N PHE A 121 -0.01 -16.88 -15.42
CA PHE A 121 0.56 -17.68 -14.34
C PHE A 121 -0.27 -18.92 -14.08
N GLN A 122 0.40 -19.96 -13.57
CA GLN A 122 -0.23 -21.11 -12.93
C GLN A 122 0.25 -21.17 -11.49
N ILE A 123 -0.62 -20.82 -10.56
CA ILE A 123 -0.31 -20.62 -9.15
C ILE A 123 -0.75 -21.85 -8.35
N ARG A 124 0.16 -22.38 -7.52
CA ARG A 124 -0.16 -23.46 -6.58
C ARG A 124 -0.53 -22.89 -5.21
N PHE A 125 -1.66 -23.35 -4.70
CA PHE A 125 -2.11 -23.16 -3.33
C PHE A 125 -1.88 -24.46 -2.55
N ASP A 126 -1.31 -24.33 -1.37
CA ASP A 126 -1.09 -25.43 -0.43
C ASP A 126 -2.10 -25.33 0.73
N GLU A 127 -1.83 -26.08 1.80
CA GLU A 127 -2.67 -26.09 3.01
C GLU A 127 -2.40 -24.88 3.92
N ASN A 128 -1.42 -24.03 3.59
CA ASN A 128 -1.14 -22.83 4.38
C ASN A 128 -2.10 -21.70 3.99
N PRO A 129 -2.73 -21.02 4.97
CA PRO A 129 -3.80 -20.05 4.71
C PRO A 129 -3.27 -18.67 4.26
N HIS A 130 -2.42 -18.63 3.23
CA HIS A 130 -1.81 -17.41 2.68
C HIS A 130 -2.35 -17.04 1.31
N HIS A 131 -2.75 -15.79 1.16
CA HIS A 131 -3.18 -15.25 -0.12
C HIS A 131 -2.03 -15.27 -1.13
N ARG A 132 -2.38 -15.44 -2.40
CA ARG A 132 -1.44 -15.19 -3.51
C ARG A 132 -1.77 -13.86 -4.14
N PHE A 133 -0.79 -13.23 -4.76
CA PHE A 133 -0.93 -11.92 -5.36
C PHE A 133 -0.37 -11.96 -6.76
N VAL A 134 -1.14 -11.43 -7.72
CA VAL A 134 -0.58 -11.01 -9.00
C VAL A 134 -0.29 -9.52 -8.88
N VAL A 135 0.95 -9.12 -9.09
CA VAL A 135 1.44 -7.76 -8.88
C VAL A 135 2.06 -7.23 -10.16
N VAL A 136 1.67 -6.04 -10.60
CA VAL A 136 2.39 -5.31 -11.66
C VAL A 136 3.43 -4.40 -11.02
N THR A 137 4.69 -4.50 -11.46
CA THR A 137 5.71 -3.52 -11.10
C THR A 137 5.37 -2.24 -11.86
N ARG A 138 5.01 -1.19 -11.13
CA ARG A 138 4.78 0.14 -11.71
C ARG A 138 6.03 0.59 -12.50
N PRO A 139 5.93 0.86 -13.82
CA PRO A 139 7.05 1.37 -14.60
C PRO A 139 7.29 2.87 -14.35
N THR A 140 8.54 3.32 -14.55
CA THR A 140 8.89 4.75 -14.59
C THR A 140 8.08 5.46 -15.68
N GLY A 141 7.51 6.63 -15.36
CA GLY A 141 6.66 7.40 -16.26
C GLY A 141 5.18 6.98 -16.26
N PHE A 142 4.80 6.02 -15.42
CA PHE A 142 3.43 5.57 -15.25
C PHE A 142 3.01 5.55 -13.78
N ARG A 143 1.70 5.50 -13.55
CA ARG A 143 1.10 5.10 -12.28
C ARG A 143 -0.08 4.15 -12.57
N PRO A 144 -0.38 3.21 -11.66
CA PRO A 144 -1.60 2.44 -11.73
C PRO A 144 -2.85 3.35 -11.76
N THR A 145 -3.84 2.99 -12.59
CA THR A 145 -5.16 3.62 -12.50
C THR A 145 -5.88 3.22 -11.22
N ARG A 146 -5.76 1.94 -10.85
CA ARG A 146 -6.30 1.35 -9.62
C ARG A 146 -5.16 0.84 -8.74
N GLY A 147 -5.34 -0.29 -8.05
CA GLY A 147 -4.25 -0.95 -7.34
C GLY A 147 -3.21 -1.54 -8.30
N PHE A 148 -2.03 -1.83 -7.78
CA PHE A 148 -0.93 -2.48 -8.50
C PHE A 148 -0.89 -4.00 -8.26
N PHE A 149 -1.89 -4.55 -7.58
CA PHE A 149 -2.01 -6.00 -7.37
C PHE A 149 -3.46 -6.45 -7.38
N THR A 150 -3.66 -7.75 -7.64
CA THR A 150 -4.90 -8.48 -7.37
C THR A 150 -4.62 -9.63 -6.42
N ARG A 151 -5.42 -9.72 -5.36
CA ARG A 151 -5.38 -10.81 -4.38
C ARG A 151 -6.16 -12.01 -4.92
N ILE A 152 -5.55 -13.18 -4.84
CA ILE A 152 -6.13 -14.48 -5.19
C ILE A 152 -6.35 -15.23 -3.86
N PRO A 153 -7.61 -15.33 -3.38
CA PRO A 153 -7.89 -15.81 -2.03
C PRO A 153 -7.48 -17.25 -1.81
N PHE A 154 -6.88 -17.56 -0.66
CA PHE A 154 -6.41 -18.93 -0.37
C PHE A 154 -7.54 -19.94 -0.12
N ASP A 155 -8.71 -19.46 0.28
CA ASP A 155 -9.84 -20.27 0.77
C ASP A 155 -11.00 -20.42 -0.23
N GLU A 156 -10.81 -19.99 -1.47
CA GLU A 156 -11.78 -20.20 -2.55
C GLU A 156 -11.46 -21.47 -3.35
N SER A 157 -12.47 -22.11 -3.97
CA SER A 157 -12.24 -23.24 -4.88
C SER A 157 -12.04 -22.82 -6.35
N ARG A 158 -12.17 -21.53 -6.66
CA ARG A 158 -12.05 -20.99 -8.03
C ARG A 158 -10.66 -21.27 -8.59
N GLY A 159 -10.62 -21.91 -9.77
CA GLY A 159 -9.40 -22.31 -10.48
C GLY A 159 -8.95 -21.36 -11.60
N GLU A 160 -9.72 -20.34 -11.95
CA GLU A 160 -9.39 -19.40 -13.03
C GLU A 160 -9.68 -17.95 -12.62
N TYR A 161 -8.76 -17.04 -12.94
CA TYR A 161 -8.88 -15.60 -12.65
C TYR A 161 -8.44 -14.77 -13.85
N SER A 162 -9.19 -13.69 -14.10
CA SER A 162 -8.83 -12.65 -15.06
C SER A 162 -8.37 -11.41 -14.31
N VAL A 163 -7.16 -10.94 -14.60
CA VAL A 163 -6.51 -9.83 -13.89
C VAL A 163 -5.92 -8.85 -14.89
N ASP A 164 -6.45 -7.63 -14.91
CA ASP A 164 -5.96 -6.57 -15.80
C ASP A 164 -5.45 -5.36 -15.01
N PHE A 165 -4.39 -4.74 -15.53
CA PHE A 165 -3.77 -3.55 -14.95
C PHE A 165 -3.74 -2.39 -15.96
N GLY A 166 -4.58 -1.38 -15.72
CA GLY A 166 -4.51 -0.11 -16.41
C GLY A 166 -3.42 0.78 -15.81
N LEU A 167 -2.57 1.35 -16.66
CA LEU A 167 -1.54 2.31 -16.28
C LEU A 167 -1.76 3.64 -17.01
N VAL A 168 -1.83 4.73 -16.26
CA VAL A 168 -1.88 6.09 -16.82
C VAL A 168 -0.50 6.72 -16.78
N ARG A 169 -0.20 7.61 -17.73
CA ARG A 169 1.06 8.35 -17.73
C ARG A 169 1.20 9.22 -16.49
N ASP A 170 2.40 9.23 -15.93
CA ASP A 170 2.79 9.99 -14.76
C ASP A 170 4.11 10.72 -15.04
N PRO A 171 4.05 11.98 -15.54
CA PRO A 171 5.25 12.76 -15.81
C PRO A 171 6.09 13.05 -14.56
N ALA A 172 5.51 12.98 -13.35
CA ALA A 172 6.28 13.18 -12.13
C ALA A 172 7.21 12.00 -11.87
N SER A 173 6.75 10.76 -12.12
CA SER A 173 7.58 9.56 -11.99
C SER A 173 8.63 9.40 -13.07
N ALA A 174 8.53 10.12 -14.19
CA ALA A 174 9.57 10.15 -15.21
C ALA A 174 10.80 11.01 -14.82
N LYS A 175 10.69 11.85 -13.78
CA LYS A 175 11.79 12.73 -13.35
C LYS A 175 12.84 11.95 -12.56
N ARG A 176 14.11 12.09 -12.95
CA ARG A 176 15.25 11.46 -12.25
C ARG A 176 15.54 12.08 -10.88
N GLU A 177 15.24 13.36 -10.72
CA GLU A 177 15.38 14.07 -9.46
C GLU A 177 14.03 14.07 -8.75
N PHE A 178 13.97 13.43 -7.59
CA PHE A 178 12.79 13.35 -6.75
C PHE A 178 13.22 13.13 -5.30
N TRP A 179 12.26 13.18 -4.40
CA TRP A 179 12.43 12.82 -3.00
C TRP A 179 11.19 12.11 -2.50
N PHE A 180 11.36 11.30 -1.46
CA PHE A 180 10.31 10.51 -0.85
C PHE A 180 10.56 10.46 0.66
N MET A 181 9.56 9.99 1.40
CA MET A 181 9.62 9.89 2.85
C MET A 181 9.75 8.42 3.26
N THR A 182 10.34 8.19 4.42
CA THR A 182 10.35 6.88 5.07
C THR A 182 9.82 7.00 6.50
N ALA A 183 9.05 6.01 6.94
CA ALA A 183 8.54 5.87 8.30
C ALA A 183 8.62 4.40 8.74
N SER A 184 8.56 4.15 10.03
CA SER A 184 8.55 2.79 10.59
C SER A 184 8.00 2.82 12.00
N ASP A 185 7.68 1.65 12.57
CA ASP A 185 7.47 1.46 14.00
C ASP A 185 6.38 2.36 14.59
N SER A 186 5.25 2.48 13.88
CA SER A 186 4.10 3.25 14.39
C SER A 186 3.45 2.56 15.59
N GLN A 187 3.45 1.22 15.62
CA GLN A 187 3.13 0.35 16.76
C GLN A 187 2.08 0.90 17.75
N PHE A 188 0.88 1.23 17.25
CA PHE A 188 -0.24 1.64 18.09
C PHE A 188 -1.11 0.43 18.49
N THR A 189 -1.84 0.59 19.61
CA THR A 189 -2.74 -0.44 20.17
C THR A 189 -4.16 0.08 20.42
N ASN A 190 -4.37 1.39 20.35
CA ASN A 190 -5.63 2.04 20.68
C ASN A 190 -5.83 3.35 19.90
N ILE A 191 -7.05 3.88 19.96
CA ILE A 191 -7.47 5.05 19.17
C ILE A 191 -6.71 6.30 19.61
N GLU A 192 -6.41 6.42 20.89
CA GLU A 192 -5.68 7.54 21.49
C GLU A 192 -4.26 7.66 20.94
N GLN A 193 -3.60 6.53 20.67
CA GLN A 193 -2.30 6.46 20.00
C GLN A 193 -2.43 6.65 18.48
N MET A 194 -3.49 6.13 17.86
CA MET A 194 -3.71 6.21 16.42
C MET A 194 -3.93 7.64 15.93
N ILE A 195 -4.72 8.46 16.65
CA ILE A 195 -5.08 9.82 16.21
C ILE A 195 -3.87 10.71 15.94
N PRO A 196 -2.90 10.88 16.87
CA PRO A 196 -1.73 11.71 16.58
C PRO A 196 -0.92 11.18 15.39
N ILE A 197 -0.79 9.85 15.22
CA ILE A 197 -0.10 9.25 14.06
C ILE A 197 -0.84 9.60 12.75
N ALA A 198 -2.17 9.56 12.74
CA ALA A 198 -2.97 9.93 11.59
C ALA A 198 -2.79 11.42 11.22
N LYS A 199 -2.74 12.30 12.23
CA LYS A 199 -2.44 13.73 12.04
C LYS A 199 -1.01 13.95 11.53
N ASP A 200 -0.05 13.15 11.99
CA ASP A 200 1.34 13.18 11.50
C ASP A 200 1.44 12.79 10.04
N TYR A 201 0.75 11.71 9.65
CA TYR A 201 0.67 11.29 8.26
C TYR A 201 0.08 12.41 7.40
N ALA A 202 -1.03 13.03 7.80
CA ALA A 202 -1.60 14.17 7.08
C ALA A 202 -0.61 15.32 6.93
N GLN A 203 0.01 15.75 8.03
CA GLN A 203 0.90 16.92 8.05
C GLN A 203 2.18 16.68 7.25
N VAL A 204 2.89 15.57 7.53
CA VAL A 204 4.20 15.28 6.94
C VAL A 204 4.04 15.06 5.43
N THR A 205 3.01 14.35 5.00
CA THR A 205 2.78 14.09 3.57
C THR A 205 2.20 15.30 2.82
N SER A 206 1.72 16.32 3.53
CA SER A 206 1.39 17.64 2.98
C SER A 206 2.61 18.55 2.76
N ALA A 207 3.84 18.06 3.00
CA ALA A 207 5.06 18.87 2.88
C ALA A 207 5.12 19.67 1.56
N PRO A 208 5.52 20.96 1.63
CA PRO A 208 5.54 21.82 0.47
C PRO A 208 6.55 21.33 -0.57
N ALA A 209 6.36 21.78 -1.81
CA ALA A 209 7.29 21.48 -2.87
C ALA A 209 8.68 22.10 -2.58
N ILE A 210 9.73 21.30 -2.74
CA ILE A 210 11.11 21.78 -2.67
C ILE A 210 11.50 22.30 -4.07
N PRO A 211 12.16 23.47 -4.20
CA PRO A 211 12.66 23.95 -5.49
C PRO A 211 13.46 22.86 -6.22
N ARG A 212 13.20 22.70 -7.52
CA ARG A 212 13.71 21.63 -8.41
C ARG A 212 13.16 20.21 -8.15
N LEU A 213 12.92 19.81 -6.90
CA LEU A 213 12.47 18.45 -6.58
C LEU A 213 10.94 18.27 -6.57
N GLY A 214 10.16 19.34 -6.39
CA GLY A 214 8.70 19.26 -6.32
C GLY A 214 8.18 18.71 -4.98
N LYS A 215 6.96 18.20 -4.97
CA LYS A 215 6.33 17.52 -3.82
C LYS A 215 6.97 16.14 -3.59
N PRO A 216 6.86 15.56 -2.38
CA PRO A 216 7.34 14.20 -2.13
C PRO A 216 6.58 13.22 -3.03
N ALA A 217 7.30 12.25 -3.60
CA ALA A 217 6.75 11.31 -4.56
C ALA A 217 5.82 10.27 -3.91
N PHE A 218 6.24 9.76 -2.75
CA PHE A 218 5.56 8.73 -1.97
C PHE A 218 6.15 8.65 -0.56
N LEU A 219 5.47 7.90 0.32
CA LEU A 219 5.95 7.45 1.62
C LEU A 219 6.25 5.95 1.51
N VAL A 220 7.36 5.49 2.08
CA VAL A 220 7.65 4.06 2.26
C VAL A 220 7.63 3.76 3.75
N THR A 221 7.05 2.63 4.16
CA THR A 221 7.17 2.16 5.53
C THR A 221 8.08 0.94 5.62
N ALA A 222 8.93 0.86 6.65
CA ALA A 222 9.82 -0.28 6.82
C ALA A 222 9.17 -1.47 7.56
N GLY A 223 8.01 -1.28 8.17
CA GLY A 223 7.27 -2.30 8.92
C GLY A 223 6.82 -1.81 10.29
N ASP A 224 6.27 -2.72 11.08
CA ASP A 224 5.79 -2.51 12.45
C ASP A 224 4.79 -1.35 12.54
N LEU A 225 3.82 -1.42 11.64
CA LEU A 225 2.75 -0.44 11.49
C LEU A 225 1.75 -0.57 12.63
N THR A 226 1.40 -1.81 12.95
CA THR A 226 0.56 -2.19 14.09
C THR A 226 1.41 -2.81 15.19
N MET A 227 0.86 -2.98 16.39
CA MET A 227 1.57 -3.64 17.48
C MET A 227 1.43 -5.17 17.45
N ASN A 228 0.25 -5.68 17.08
CA ASN A 228 -0.06 -7.11 17.14
C ASN A 228 -0.73 -7.62 15.85
N GLY A 229 -0.77 -6.84 14.76
CA GLY A 229 -1.36 -7.26 13.50
C GLY A 229 -2.83 -7.69 13.58
N THR A 230 -3.60 -7.23 14.59
CA THR A 230 -5.00 -7.63 14.76
C THR A 230 -5.90 -6.93 13.74
N GLN A 231 -7.06 -7.52 13.41
CA GLN A 231 -8.02 -6.87 12.51
C GLN A 231 -8.55 -5.54 13.05
N TYR A 232 -8.49 -5.29 14.36
CA TYR A 232 -8.85 -4.01 14.97
C TYR A 232 -7.74 -2.96 14.77
N GLU A 233 -6.48 -3.33 14.98
CA GLU A 233 -5.34 -2.46 14.69
C GLU A 233 -5.23 -2.13 13.20
N TRP A 234 -5.57 -3.06 12.31
CA TRP A 234 -5.62 -2.77 10.88
C TRP A 234 -6.74 -1.80 10.49
N ASP A 235 -7.90 -1.80 11.18
CA ASP A 235 -8.92 -0.78 10.92
C ASP A 235 -8.43 0.62 11.34
N MET A 236 -7.67 0.70 12.44
CA MET A 236 -6.98 1.93 12.86
C MET A 236 -5.88 2.35 11.87
N TYR A 237 -5.12 1.39 11.32
CA TYR A 237 -4.13 1.68 10.28
C TYR A 237 -4.79 2.18 8.99
N ASP A 238 -5.93 1.61 8.59
CA ASP A 238 -6.69 2.07 7.43
C ASP A 238 -7.05 3.56 7.56
N TYR A 239 -7.39 4.02 8.77
CA TYR A 239 -7.60 5.43 9.07
C TYR A 239 -6.30 6.25 8.91
N ILE A 240 -5.20 5.85 9.56
CA ILE A 240 -3.89 6.53 9.46
C ILE A 240 -3.45 6.67 8.00
N ARG A 241 -3.48 5.55 7.26
CA ARG A 241 -3.10 5.49 5.85
C ARG A 241 -3.97 6.41 5.00
N GLY A 242 -5.28 6.45 5.26
CA GLY A 242 -6.23 7.32 4.58
C GLY A 242 -5.95 8.81 4.75
N MET A 243 -5.20 9.20 5.79
CA MET A 243 -4.81 10.59 6.02
C MET A 243 -3.65 11.06 5.14
N SER A 244 -2.85 10.13 4.59
CA SER A 244 -1.72 10.45 3.71
C SER A 244 -2.17 11.19 2.45
N LYS A 245 -1.42 12.24 2.07
CA LYS A 245 -1.63 13.03 0.85
C LYS A 245 -0.82 12.53 -0.34
N ILE A 246 0.03 11.52 -0.12
CA ILE A 246 0.85 10.87 -1.14
C ILE A 246 0.67 9.35 -1.06
N PRO A 247 1.00 8.59 -2.13
CA PRO A 247 0.97 7.14 -2.08
C PRO A 247 1.85 6.60 -0.96
N VAL A 248 1.38 5.56 -0.26
CA VAL A 248 2.15 4.82 0.74
C VAL A 248 2.52 3.46 0.15
N TYR A 249 3.78 3.08 0.31
CA TYR A 249 4.30 1.75 0.01
C TYR A 249 4.61 1.06 1.34
N GLU A 250 3.70 0.20 1.78
CA GLU A 250 3.79 -0.46 3.06
C GLU A 250 4.78 -1.64 3.04
N GLY A 251 5.70 -1.66 3.99
CA GLY A 251 6.48 -2.82 4.37
C GLY A 251 5.84 -3.59 5.51
N PHE A 252 6.09 -4.90 5.55
CA PHE A 252 5.74 -5.77 6.67
C PHE A 252 6.89 -5.82 7.68
N GLY A 253 6.58 -5.56 8.95
CA GLY A 253 7.45 -5.87 10.09
C GLY A 253 6.85 -6.95 10.99
N GLY A 254 7.66 -7.52 11.89
CA GLY A 254 7.22 -8.60 12.77
C GLY A 254 5.93 -8.32 13.55
N HIS A 255 5.74 -7.07 14.00
CA HIS A 255 4.54 -6.66 14.75
C HIS A 255 3.26 -6.61 13.90
N ASP A 256 3.39 -6.60 12.57
CA ASP A 256 2.26 -6.61 11.63
C ASP A 256 1.65 -8.00 11.43
N GLY A 257 2.39 -9.03 11.80
CA GLY A 257 1.98 -10.42 11.68
C GLY A 257 1.63 -11.02 13.02
N ASN A 258 0.36 -10.84 13.44
CA ASN A 258 -0.22 -11.34 14.69
C ASN A 258 0.49 -12.60 15.23
N CYS A 259 1.30 -12.36 16.26
CA CYS A 259 2.53 -13.03 16.68
C CYS A 259 2.54 -14.58 16.56
N LEU A 260 2.64 -15.05 15.31
CA LEU A 260 2.86 -16.42 14.83
C LEU A 260 1.78 -17.47 15.15
N ASP A 261 1.61 -18.34 14.14
CA ASP A 261 0.73 -19.49 13.97
C ASP A 261 -0.74 -19.43 14.48
N PRO A 262 -1.73 -19.68 13.60
CA PRO A 262 -1.59 -20.04 12.20
C PRO A 262 -1.42 -18.84 11.25
N ARG A 263 -1.43 -17.59 11.74
CA ARG A 263 -1.64 -16.40 10.90
C ARG A 263 -0.40 -15.80 10.26
N CYS A 264 0.76 -15.70 10.92
CA CYS A 264 1.95 -15.10 10.27
C CYS A 264 1.59 -13.76 9.56
N THR A 265 1.88 -13.64 8.26
CA THR A 265 1.54 -12.48 7.40
C THR A 265 0.07 -12.38 6.97
N VAL A 266 -0.81 -13.34 7.29
CA VAL A 266 -2.16 -13.45 6.68
C VAL A 266 -3.03 -12.22 6.94
N ASN A 267 -2.95 -11.62 8.13
CA ASN A 267 -3.71 -10.40 8.41
C ASN A 267 -3.20 -9.20 7.60
N PHE A 268 -1.89 -9.05 7.47
CA PHE A 268 -1.26 -8.06 6.58
C PHE A 268 -1.68 -8.32 5.13
N GLU A 269 -1.64 -9.56 4.66
CA GLU A 269 -2.05 -9.95 3.32
C GLU A 269 -3.53 -9.62 3.03
N GLN A 270 -4.39 -9.85 4.02
CA GLN A 270 -5.82 -9.57 3.95
C GLN A 270 -6.10 -8.06 3.88
N ARG A 271 -5.32 -7.24 4.60
CA ARG A 271 -5.57 -5.80 4.79
C ARG A 271 -4.78 -4.92 3.86
N ILE A 272 -3.48 -5.13 3.81
CA ILE A 272 -2.51 -4.31 3.08
C ILE A 272 -2.33 -4.87 1.67
N GLY A 273 -1.82 -6.11 1.54
CA GLY A 273 -1.51 -6.69 0.25
C GLY A 273 -0.29 -7.61 0.26
N PRO A 274 0.46 -7.72 -0.86
CA PRO A 274 1.61 -8.61 -0.92
C PRO A 274 2.68 -8.22 0.12
N PRO A 275 3.23 -9.17 0.90
CA PRO A 275 4.27 -8.87 1.90
C PRO A 275 5.59 -8.35 1.30
N TYR A 276 5.80 -8.60 0.01
CA TYR A 276 6.95 -8.16 -0.76
C TYR A 276 6.54 -7.86 -2.20
N TYR A 277 7.11 -6.81 -2.78
CA TYR A 277 6.79 -6.31 -4.12
C TYR A 277 7.83 -5.26 -4.56
N SER A 278 7.71 -4.77 -5.79
CA SER A 278 8.62 -3.76 -6.35
C SER A 278 7.89 -2.71 -7.18
N TRP A 279 8.53 -1.55 -7.36
CA TRP A 279 8.07 -0.48 -8.24
C TRP A 279 9.24 0.33 -8.79
N ASP A 280 9.03 1.00 -9.92
CA ASP A 280 9.97 1.94 -10.49
C ASP A 280 9.51 3.38 -10.30
N TYR A 281 10.44 4.27 -9.97
CA TYR A 281 10.22 5.72 -9.96
C TYR A 281 11.51 6.46 -10.30
N GLY A 282 11.45 7.40 -11.23
CA GLY A 282 12.60 8.24 -11.62
C GLY A 282 13.79 7.45 -12.15
N GLY A 283 13.56 6.25 -12.70
CA GLY A 283 14.61 5.34 -13.14
C GLY A 283 15.30 4.55 -12.02
N VAL A 284 14.73 4.53 -10.80
CA VAL A 284 15.17 3.71 -9.67
C VAL A 284 14.18 2.55 -9.49
N HIS A 285 14.70 1.34 -9.34
CA HIS A 285 13.92 0.14 -8.97
C HIS A 285 13.92 -0.03 -7.45
N PHE A 286 12.75 0.06 -6.83
CA PHE A 286 12.56 -0.12 -5.40
C PHE A 286 12.01 -1.52 -5.12
N VAL A 287 12.49 -2.12 -4.04
CA VAL A 287 12.14 -3.48 -3.63
C VAL A 287 11.77 -3.44 -2.15
N GLN A 288 10.54 -3.83 -1.82
CA GLN A 288 10.09 -4.07 -0.46
C GLN A 288 10.09 -5.58 -0.20
N ILE A 289 10.74 -6.00 0.89
CA ILE A 289 10.84 -7.41 1.29
C ILE A 289 10.47 -7.60 2.75
N VAL A 290 10.13 -8.83 3.11
CA VAL A 290 10.10 -9.27 4.51
C VAL A 290 11.53 -9.66 4.90
N TYR A 291 12.18 -8.79 5.67
CA TYR A 291 13.52 -9.04 6.19
C TYR A 291 13.51 -10.04 7.35
N GLU A 292 12.54 -9.91 8.26
CA GLU A 292 12.33 -10.84 9.38
C GLU A 292 11.67 -12.14 8.89
N THR A 293 12.40 -12.93 8.11
CA THR A 293 11.89 -14.15 7.45
C THR A 293 11.36 -15.22 8.40
N GLY A 294 11.61 -15.10 9.71
CA GLY A 294 10.96 -15.92 10.74
C GLY A 294 9.43 -15.81 10.73
N TYR A 295 8.88 -14.68 10.26
CA TYR A 295 7.44 -14.46 10.10
C TYR A 295 6.86 -15.03 8.81
N LEU A 296 7.70 -15.50 7.89
CA LEU A 296 7.28 -16.23 6.71
C LEU A 296 7.38 -17.74 6.97
N ARG A 297 6.32 -18.50 6.69
CA ARG A 297 6.39 -19.97 6.65
C ARG A 297 7.35 -20.42 5.56
N ALA A 298 7.88 -21.65 5.66
CA ALA A 298 8.91 -22.16 4.75
C ALA A 298 8.55 -21.99 3.25
N PRO A 299 7.34 -22.34 2.77
CA PRO A 299 6.98 -22.11 1.37
C PRO A 299 6.96 -20.63 0.98
N ALA A 300 6.59 -19.73 1.89
CA ALA A 300 6.57 -18.29 1.62
C ALA A 300 7.99 -17.69 1.56
N ARG A 301 8.93 -18.22 2.37
CA ARG A 301 10.36 -17.84 2.28
C ARG A 301 10.99 -18.25 0.96
N GLU A 302 10.71 -19.47 0.51
CA GLU A 302 11.19 -19.97 -0.79
C GLU A 302 10.66 -19.11 -1.93
N ARG A 303 9.36 -18.79 -1.91
CA ARG A 303 8.76 -17.89 -2.91
C ARG A 303 9.40 -16.50 -2.94
N GLN A 304 9.64 -15.87 -1.77
CA GLN A 304 10.34 -14.59 -1.72
C GLN A 304 11.77 -14.71 -2.27
N SER A 305 12.48 -15.78 -1.95
CA SER A 305 13.83 -16.02 -2.49
C SER A 305 13.82 -16.20 -4.00
N ASP A 306 12.85 -16.93 -4.54
CA ASP A 306 12.76 -17.15 -5.99
C ASP A 306 12.33 -15.89 -6.73
N TRP A 307 11.46 -15.07 -6.11
CA TRP A 307 11.08 -13.76 -6.65
C TRP A 307 12.25 -12.77 -6.74
N LEU A 308 13.21 -12.85 -5.82
CA LEU A 308 14.40 -11.97 -5.79
C LEU A 308 15.48 -12.36 -6.81
N ARG A 309 15.42 -13.56 -7.40
CA ARG A 309 16.44 -14.09 -8.33
C ARG A 309 16.17 -13.64 -9.77
#